data_AF-A0A6P7X7F3-F1
#
_entry.id   AF-A0A6P7X7F3-F1
#
_cell.length_a   1.000
_cell.length_b   1.000
_cell.length_c   1.000
_cell.angle_alpha   90.00
_cell.angle_beta   90.00
_cell.angle_gamma   90.00
#
_symmetry.space_group_name_H-M   'P 1'
#
loop_
_entity.id
_entity.type
_entity.pdbx_description
1 polymer ?
#
loop_
_entity_poly.entity_id
_entity_poly.type
_entity_poly.pdbx_seq_one_letter_code
_entity_poly.pdbx_strand_id
1 'polypeptide(L)'
;MEQRLVSLLCLLLLITAGIEGLSIGGKGRCLCIRNGSNFVKQKSIAKIELLPKSSSCEHTEIIITMKQSGKKRCLNPYSKMGKKILARSMKKRFLKISLKKRGK
;
A
#
# COMPACT_ATOMS: atom_id res chain seq x y z
N MET A 1 17.53 -35.31 28.00
CA MET A 1 16.58 -34.21 28.22
C MET A 1 16.76 -33.13 27.15
N GLU A 2 18.00 -32.80 26.80
CA GLU A 2 18.43 -31.91 25.70
C GLU A 2 17.65 -32.04 24.37
N GLN A 3 17.45 -33.26 23.86
CA GLN A 3 16.82 -33.46 22.54
C GLN A 3 15.33 -33.09 22.51
N ARG A 4 14.63 -33.20 23.64
CA ARG A 4 13.24 -32.75 23.78
C ARG A 4 13.18 -31.21 23.76
N LEU A 5 14.14 -30.56 24.42
CA LEU A 5 14.24 -29.10 24.48
C LEU A 5 14.52 -28.50 23.08
N VAL A 6 15.44 -29.11 22.34
CA VAL A 6 15.78 -28.69 20.96
C VAL A 6 14.58 -28.83 20.01
N SER A 7 13.83 -29.92 20.12
CA SER A 7 12.65 -30.16 19.29
C SER A 7 11.53 -29.16 19.57
N LEU A 8 11.28 -28.83 20.84
CA LEU A 8 10.30 -27.81 21.24
C LEU A 8 10.69 -26.40 20.77
N LEU A 9 11.97 -26.05 20.89
CA LEU A 9 12.51 -24.78 20.41
C LEU A 9 12.38 -24.64 18.89
N CYS A 10 12.69 -25.69 18.13
CA CYS A 10 12.50 -25.69 16.67
C CYS A 10 11.04 -25.49 16.28
N LEU A 11 10.11 -26.20 16.93
CA LEU A 11 8.68 -26.07 16.64
C LEU A 11 8.17 -24.65 16.93
N LEU A 12 8.61 -24.04 18.02
CA LEU A 12 8.26 -22.67 18.37
C LEU A 12 8.76 -21.66 17.32
N LEU A 13 10.01 -21.82 16.85
CA LEU A 13 10.60 -20.96 15.83
C LEU A 13 9.85 -21.04 14.49
N LEU A 14 9.47 -22.25 14.04
CA LEU A 14 8.68 -22.44 12.82
C LEU A 14 7.31 -21.75 12.90
N ILE A 15 6.65 -21.82 14.07
CA ILE A 15 5.36 -21.15 14.29
C ILE A 15 5.54 -19.63 14.21
N THR A 16 6.57 -19.07 14.84
CA THR A 16 6.82 -17.61 14.80
C THR A 16 7.20 -17.09 13.41
N ALA A 17 7.98 -17.85 12.63
CA ALA A 17 8.37 -17.49 11.26
C ALA A 17 7.18 -17.52 10.28
N GLY A 18 6.15 -18.33 10.55
CA GLY A 18 4.93 -18.37 9.77
C GLY A 18 3.97 -17.20 10.01
N ILE A 19 4.21 -16.37 11.05
CA ILE A 19 3.27 -15.33 11.51
C ILE A 19 3.70 -13.92 11.05
N GLU A 20 4.76 -13.75 10.26
CA GLU A 20 5.15 -12.42 9.76
C GLU A 20 4.26 -11.87 8.63
N GLY A 21 3.20 -12.60 8.24
CA GLY A 21 2.32 -12.22 7.12
C GLY A 21 0.84 -12.08 7.43
N LEU A 22 0.36 -12.42 8.63
CA LEU A 22 -1.07 -12.42 8.92
C LEU A 22 -1.45 -11.27 9.85
N SER A 23 -1.76 -10.12 9.25
CA SER A 23 -2.39 -9.01 9.96
C SER A 23 -3.81 -9.43 10.35
N ILE A 24 -3.94 -9.96 11.57
CA ILE A 24 -5.21 -10.31 12.21
C ILE A 24 -5.83 -8.99 12.69
N GLY A 25 -6.86 -8.51 11.99
CA GLY A 25 -7.59 -7.30 12.41
C GLY A 25 -8.74 -6.98 11.46
N GLY A 26 -9.94 -6.81 12.03
CA GLY A 26 -11.22 -6.73 11.31
C GLY A 26 -11.39 -5.55 10.33
N LYS A 27 -12.43 -5.71 9.48
CA LYS A 27 -12.96 -4.76 8.47
C LYS A 27 -12.03 -4.45 7.29
N GLY A 28 -12.15 -5.29 6.26
CA GLY A 28 -11.63 -5.03 4.92
C GLY A 28 -10.13 -5.31 4.75
N ARG A 29 -9.76 -6.03 3.69
CA ARG A 29 -8.35 -6.30 3.31
C ARG A 29 -7.73 -5.04 2.66
N CYS A 30 -7.66 -3.93 3.38
CA CYS A 30 -6.90 -2.76 2.93
C CYS A 30 -5.40 -3.11 2.91
N LEU A 31 -4.66 -2.62 1.91
CA LEU A 31 -3.21 -2.85 1.82
C LEU A 31 -2.40 -1.99 2.80
N CYS A 32 -2.99 -0.89 3.27
CA CYS A 32 -2.42 0.07 4.21
C CYS A 32 -3.05 -0.09 5.60
N ILE A 33 -2.30 -0.67 6.54
CA ILE A 33 -2.77 -0.94 7.92
C ILE A 33 -2.86 0.34 8.77
N ARG A 34 -2.11 1.38 8.44
CA ARG A 34 -2.07 2.66 9.18
C ARG A 34 -2.29 3.83 8.23
N ASN A 35 -2.70 4.98 8.79
CA ASN A 35 -2.68 6.24 8.06
C ASN A 35 -1.27 6.47 7.50
N GLY A 36 -1.15 6.40 6.17
CA GLY A 36 0.12 6.53 5.47
C GLY A 36 0.82 7.86 5.76
N SER A 37 2.03 8.03 5.23
CA SER A 37 2.79 9.27 5.38
C SER A 37 2.00 10.46 4.83
N ASN A 38 2.08 11.62 5.49
CA ASN A 38 1.43 12.85 5.02
C ASN A 38 2.24 13.57 3.92
N PHE A 39 3.54 13.25 3.82
CA PHE A 39 4.46 13.87 2.89
C PHE A 39 5.48 12.85 2.37
N VAL A 40 5.79 12.94 1.08
CA VAL A 40 6.88 12.20 0.42
C VAL A 40 7.54 13.15 -0.58
N LYS A 41 8.89 13.13 -0.63
CA LYS A 41 9.63 13.94 -1.60
C LYS A 41 9.31 13.45 -3.01
N GLN A 42 8.76 14.31 -3.88
CA GLN A 42 8.37 13.91 -5.25
C GLN A 42 9.53 13.27 -6.03
N LYS A 43 10.77 13.73 -5.82
CA LYS A 43 11.97 13.19 -6.47
C LYS A 43 12.26 11.73 -6.11
N SER A 44 11.85 11.27 -4.94
CA SER A 44 12.08 9.89 -4.47
C SER A 44 11.00 8.90 -4.89
N ILE A 45 9.94 9.36 -5.58
CA ILE A 45 8.83 8.50 -6.01
C ILE A 45 9.17 7.84 -7.34
N ALA A 46 9.15 6.51 -7.38
CA ALA A 46 9.30 5.72 -8.61
C ALA A 46 7.94 5.49 -9.29
N LYS A 47 6.96 5.04 -8.50
CA LYS A 47 5.61 4.68 -8.97
C LYS A 47 4.58 5.15 -7.97
N ILE A 48 3.41 5.55 -8.47
CA ILE A 48 2.22 5.86 -7.68
C ILE A 48 1.12 4.93 -8.14
N GLU A 49 0.51 4.21 -7.20
CA GLU A 49 -0.63 3.33 -7.41
C GLU A 49 -1.80 3.88 -6.59
N LEU A 50 -2.94 4.09 -7.25
CA LEU A 50 -4.16 4.59 -6.63
C LEU A 50 -5.18 3.47 -6.60
N LEU A 51 -5.54 3.03 -5.39
CA LEU A 51 -6.56 2.01 -5.16
C LEU A 51 -7.82 2.72 -4.66
N PRO A 52 -8.90 2.77 -5.46
CA PRO A 52 -10.13 3.38 -5.03
C PRO A 52 -10.80 2.54 -3.93
N LYS A 53 -11.70 3.19 -3.18
CA LYS A 53 -12.63 2.51 -2.27
C LYS A 53 -13.28 1.31 -2.97
N SER A 54 -13.29 0.16 -2.28
CA SER A 54 -13.82 -1.11 -2.77
C SER A 54 -14.63 -1.80 -1.68
N SER A 55 -15.39 -2.86 -2.00
CA SER A 55 -16.08 -3.68 -0.98
C SER A 55 -15.12 -4.22 0.08
N SER A 56 -13.88 -4.49 -0.31
CA SER A 56 -12.82 -4.96 0.56
C SER A 56 -12.10 -3.86 1.34
N CYS A 57 -12.31 -2.56 1.04
CA CYS A 57 -11.59 -1.48 1.71
C CYS A 57 -12.37 -0.16 1.62
N GLU A 58 -12.76 0.39 2.77
CA GLU A 58 -13.75 1.46 2.86
C GLU A 58 -13.23 2.85 2.46
N HIS A 59 -11.92 2.98 2.27
CA HIS A 59 -11.24 4.21 1.89
C HIS A 59 -10.34 4.04 0.66
N THR A 60 -9.97 5.15 0.02
CA THR A 60 -9.04 5.15 -1.11
C THR A 60 -7.61 5.11 -0.60
N GLU A 61 -6.81 4.20 -1.12
CA GLU A 61 -5.41 4.03 -0.73
C GLU A 61 -4.47 4.59 -1.81
N ILE A 62 -3.37 5.21 -1.36
CA ILE A 62 -2.32 5.73 -2.24
C ILE A 62 -1.03 5.02 -1.87
N ILE A 63 -0.52 4.19 -2.77
CA ILE A 63 0.71 3.43 -2.57
C ILE A 63 1.81 4.03 -3.42
N ILE A 64 2.94 4.33 -2.79
CA ILE A 64 4.12 4.92 -3.40
C ILE A 64 5.24 3.89 -3.36
N THR A 65 5.82 3.59 -4.52
CA THR A 65 7.08 2.86 -4.61
C THR A 65 8.23 3.85 -4.60
N MET A 66 9.19 3.69 -3.68
CA MET A 66 10.36 4.56 -3.57
C MET A 66 11.46 4.15 -4.56
N LYS A 67 12.12 5.12 -5.20
CA LYS A 67 13.19 4.87 -6.20
C LYS A 67 14.41 4.18 -5.60
N GLN A 68 14.91 4.70 -4.48
CA GLN A 68 16.19 4.26 -3.93
C GLN A 68 16.13 2.85 -3.34
N SER A 69 15.02 2.50 -2.71
CA SER A 69 14.89 1.25 -1.96
C SER A 69 13.91 0.25 -2.57
N GLY A 70 13.13 0.63 -3.58
CA GLY A 70 12.01 -0.16 -4.10
C GLY A 70 10.87 -0.36 -3.09
N LYS A 71 11.02 0.11 -1.85
CA LYS A 71 10.06 -0.11 -0.78
C LYS A 71 8.75 0.63 -1.08
N LYS A 72 7.64 -0.06 -0.80
CA LYS A 72 6.30 0.51 -0.88
C LYS A 72 5.98 1.26 0.42
N ARG A 73 5.34 2.41 0.28
CA ARG A 73 4.86 3.25 1.38
C ARG A 73 3.47 3.73 1.07
N CYS A 74 2.60 3.69 2.07
CA CYS A 74 1.28 4.29 1.98
C CYS A 74 1.38 5.80 2.18
N LEU A 75 0.59 6.56 1.43
CA LEU A 75 0.40 7.99 1.59
C LEU A 75 -1.04 8.26 2.06
N ASN A 76 -1.21 9.15 3.02
CA ASN A 76 -2.53 9.53 3.51
C ASN A 76 -3.32 10.28 2.41
N PRO A 77 -4.47 9.74 1.94
CA PRO A 77 -5.30 10.38 0.91
C PRO A 77 -5.87 11.73 1.35
N TYR A 78 -6.06 11.93 2.66
CA TYR A 78 -6.63 13.16 3.24
C TYR A 78 -5.58 14.26 3.46
N SER A 79 -4.29 13.93 3.34
CA SER A 79 -3.21 14.92 3.41
C SER A 79 -3.23 15.90 2.23
N LYS A 80 -2.63 17.09 2.39
CA LYS A 80 -2.49 18.08 1.31
C LYS A 80 -1.81 17.48 0.07
N MET A 81 -0.85 16.58 0.26
CA MET A 81 -0.15 15.93 -0.84
C MET A 81 -0.99 14.82 -1.48
N GLY A 82 -1.69 14.01 -0.69
CA GLY A 82 -2.60 12.98 -1.17
C GLY A 82 -3.71 13.56 -2.05
N LYS A 83 -4.38 14.62 -1.59
CA LYS A 83 -5.40 15.35 -2.36
C LYS A 83 -4.86 15.86 -3.72
N LYS A 84 -3.65 16.42 -3.74
CA LYS A 84 -3.00 16.87 -4.99
C LYS A 84 -2.74 15.73 -5.97
N ILE A 85 -2.31 14.58 -5.47
CA ILE A 85 -2.06 13.39 -6.31
C ILE A 85 -3.37 12.87 -6.91
N LEU A 86 -4.43 12.77 -6.09
CA LEU A 86 -5.76 12.37 -6.55
C LEU A 86 -6.28 13.30 -7.65
N ALA A 87 -6.23 14.62 -7.43
CA ALA A 87 -6.65 15.62 -8.41
C ALA A 87 -5.88 15.50 -9.75
N ARG A 88 -4.56 15.35 -9.69
CA ARG A 88 -3.73 15.17 -10.90
C ARG A 88 -4.08 13.88 -11.65
N SER A 89 -4.32 12.79 -10.94
CA SER A 89 -4.67 11.51 -11.54
C SER A 89 -6.04 11.54 -12.20
N MET A 90 -7.03 12.18 -11.58
CA MET A 90 -8.35 12.40 -12.19
C MET A 90 -8.25 13.23 -13.48
N LYS A 91 -7.51 14.36 -13.46
CA LYS A 91 -7.28 15.18 -14.66
C LYS A 91 -6.60 14.37 -15.78
N LYS A 92 -5.57 13.58 -15.46
CA LYS A 92 -4.90 12.71 -16.43
C LYS A 92 -5.86 11.67 -17.04
N ARG A 93 -6.72 11.04 -16.24
CA ARG A 93 -7.72 10.08 -16.74
C ARG A 93 -8.71 10.76 -17.69
N PHE A 94 -9.23 11.93 -17.31
CA PHE A 94 -10.14 12.71 -18.16
C PHE A 94 -9.51 13.11 -19.49
N LEU A 95 -8.27 13.61 -19.47
CA LEU A 95 -7.53 13.95 -20.68
C LEU A 95 -7.33 12.74 -21.60
N LYS A 96 -6.98 11.58 -21.03
CA LYS A 96 -6.86 10.33 -21.82
C LYS A 96 -8.17 9.93 -22.49
N ILE A 97 -9.30 10.02 -21.78
CA ILE A 97 -10.62 9.73 -22.35
C ILE A 97 -10.94 10.72 -23.49
N SER A 98 -10.67 12.00 -23.29
CA SER A 98 -10.93 13.05 -24.30
C SER A 98 -10.07 12.87 -25.56
N LEU A 99 -8.80 12.52 -25.40
CA LEU A 99 -7.90 12.22 -26.52
C LEU A 99 -8.34 10.96 -27.27
N LYS A 100 -8.81 9.92 -26.57
CA LYS A 100 -9.34 8.71 -27.21
C LYS A 100 -10.60 8.97 -28.03
N LYS A 101 -11.42 9.97 -27.64
CA LYS A 101 -12.61 10.39 -28.39
C LYS A 101 -12.31 11.21 -29.64
N ARG A 102 -11.20 11.95 -29.69
CA ARG A 102 -10.81 12.74 -30.88
C ARG A 102 -10.11 11.93 -31.97
N GLY A 103 -9.50 10.80 -31.61
CA GLY A 103 -8.84 9.89 -32.55
C GLY A 103 -9.73 8.73 -33.01
N LYS A 104 -11.05 8.86 -32.88
CA LYS A 104 -12.05 7.87 -33.28
C LYS A 104 -13.10 8.54 -34.16
#